data_AF-A0A9X3L158-F1
#
_entry.id   AF-A0A9X3L158-F1
#
_cell.length_a   1.000
_cell.length_b   1.000
_cell.length_c   1.000
_cell.angle_alpha   90.00
_cell.angle_beta   90.00
_cell.angle_gamma   90.00
#
_symmetry.space_group_name_H-M   'P 1'
#
loop_
_entity.id
_entity.type
_entity.pdbx_description
1 polymer ?
#
loop_
_entity_poly.entity_id
_entity_poly.type
_entity_poly.pdbx_seq_one_letter_code
_entity_poly.pdbx_strand_id
1 'polypeptide(L)'
;MSITTRISTAERLGRALGRGWRAYARSERRASNWLVSKGVPLAGAAALLWAGKLAVLGLLLYVAFWLALLLVALVFVAQGHDTVEWEPPEPEWRHGHAGFGLYTHDEYRIDPHDPSDET
;
A
#
# COMPACT_ATOMS: atom_id res chain seq x y z
N MET A 1 -22.89 -13.92 14.74
CA MET A 1 -21.47 -13.59 14.56
C MET A 1 -21.38 -12.20 13.92
N SER A 2 -21.07 -11.17 14.71
CA SER A 2 -21.21 -9.76 14.32
C SER A 2 -19.88 -9.17 13.83
N ILE A 3 -19.85 -8.69 12.58
CA ILE A 3 -18.69 -8.01 11.98
C ILE A 3 -18.66 -6.58 12.51
N THR A 4 -17.80 -6.31 13.48
CA THR A 4 -17.63 -4.99 14.10
C THR A 4 -16.71 -4.10 13.26
N THR A 5 -17.29 -3.04 12.70
CA THR A 5 -16.71 -1.68 12.59
C THR A 5 -15.30 -1.52 12.00
N ARG A 6 -15.19 -1.33 10.67
CA ARG A 6 -13.99 -0.77 10.00
C ARG A 6 -14.30 0.31 8.96
N ILE A 7 -15.29 1.18 9.20
CA ILE A 7 -15.64 2.30 8.28
C ILE A 7 -15.39 3.70 8.93
N SER A 8 -15.05 3.75 10.23
CA SER A 8 -15.04 5.00 11.02
C SER A 8 -13.84 5.95 10.78
N THR A 9 -12.76 5.50 10.14
CA THR A 9 -11.55 6.34 9.93
C THR A 9 -11.68 7.31 8.76
N ALA A 10 -12.37 6.93 7.68
CA ALA A 10 -12.54 7.77 6.48
C ALA A 10 -13.31 9.06 6.77
N GLU A 11 -14.38 8.99 7.58
CA GLU A 11 -15.14 10.17 7.97
C GLU A 11 -14.37 11.10 8.92
N ARG A 12 -13.45 10.54 9.73
CA ARG A 12 -12.62 11.32 10.64
C ARG A 12 -11.55 12.11 9.87
N LEU A 13 -10.99 11.51 8.83
CA LEU A 13 -10.03 12.18 7.93
C LEU A 13 -10.69 13.33 7.16
N GLY A 14 -11.91 13.14 6.64
CA GLY A 14 -12.67 14.21 5.99
C GLY A 14 -12.95 15.39 6.92
N ARG A 15 -13.32 15.12 8.19
CA ARG A 15 -13.54 16.18 9.19
C ARG A 15 -12.23 16.84 9.66
N ALA A 16 -11.12 16.11 9.74
CA ALA A 16 -9.82 16.67 10.10
C ALA A 16 -9.27 17.59 9.00
N LEU A 17 -9.39 17.19 7.73
CA LEU A 17 -9.09 18.04 6.58
C LEU A 17 -9.99 19.29 6.54
N GLY A 18 -11.28 19.13 6.83
CA GLY A 18 -12.22 20.26 6.96
C GLY A 18 -11.90 21.22 8.12
N ARG A 19 -11.29 20.73 9.21
CA ARG A 19 -10.79 21.59 10.30
C ARG A 19 -9.45 22.24 9.94
N GLY A 20 -8.55 21.54 9.27
CA GLY A 20 -7.31 22.09 8.72
C GLY A 20 -7.59 23.23 7.75
N TRP A 21 -8.58 23.07 6.88
CA TRP A 21 -9.06 24.10 5.97
C TRP A 21 -9.65 25.32 6.70
N ARG A 22 -10.40 25.12 7.79
CA ARG A 22 -10.90 26.22 8.63
C ARG A 22 -9.81 26.92 9.43
N ALA A 23 -8.77 26.22 9.86
CA ALA A 23 -7.60 26.81 10.50
C ALA A 23 -6.78 27.61 9.49
N TYR A 24 -6.62 27.11 8.27
CA TYR A 24 -6.01 27.81 7.13
C TYR A 24 -6.79 29.08 6.74
N ALA A 25 -8.12 28.98 6.60
CA ALA A 25 -8.99 30.13 6.32
C ALA A 25 -9.07 31.14 7.49
N ARG A 26 -8.84 30.71 8.74
CA ARG A 26 -8.73 31.63 9.90
C ARG A 26 -7.35 32.26 10.01
N SER A 27 -6.28 31.53 9.69
CA SER A 27 -4.95 32.13 9.56
C SER A 27 -4.93 33.15 8.45
N GLU A 28 -5.66 32.93 7.34
CA GLU A 28 -5.91 33.94 6.32
C GLU A 28 -6.54 35.19 6.93
N ARG A 29 -7.60 35.08 7.75
CA ARG A 29 -8.21 36.27 8.37
C ARG A 29 -7.29 37.00 9.35
N ARG A 30 -6.45 36.27 10.09
CA ARG A 30 -5.50 36.87 11.03
C ARG A 30 -4.31 37.52 10.31
N ALA A 31 -3.83 36.89 9.24
CA ALA A 31 -2.86 37.45 8.31
C ALA A 31 -3.45 38.63 7.53
N SER A 32 -4.73 38.60 7.16
CA SER A 32 -5.44 39.69 6.49
C SER A 32 -5.58 40.91 7.39
N ASN A 33 -5.97 40.71 8.66
CA ASN A 33 -6.00 41.81 9.63
C ASN A 33 -4.61 42.36 9.93
N TRP A 34 -3.58 41.50 9.90
CA TRP A 34 -2.18 41.91 10.00
C TRP A 34 -1.70 42.66 8.73
N LEU A 35 -2.12 42.24 7.53
CA LEU A 35 -1.84 42.91 6.25
C LEU A 35 -2.56 44.26 6.13
N VAL A 36 -3.80 44.37 6.62
CA VAL A 36 -4.58 45.62 6.64
C VAL A 36 -3.93 46.61 7.59
N SER A 37 -3.37 46.16 8.71
CA SER A 37 -2.58 47.03 9.60
C SER A 37 -1.28 47.54 8.98
N LYS A 38 -0.83 46.97 7.85
CA LYS A 38 0.37 47.36 7.10
C LYS A 38 0.12 47.96 5.71
N GLY A 39 -1.13 48.09 5.25
CA GLY A 39 -1.48 48.85 4.04
C GLY A 39 -1.05 48.25 2.69
N VAL A 40 -1.31 46.96 2.44
CA VAL A 40 -0.90 46.30 1.17
C VAL A 40 -2.09 46.13 0.21
N PRO A 41 -1.95 46.48 -1.09
CA PRO A 41 -3.02 46.66 -2.07
C PRO A 41 -3.44 45.32 -2.69
N LEU A 42 -4.28 45.36 -3.74
CA LEU A 42 -4.75 44.26 -4.63
C LEU A 42 -3.84 43.01 -4.74
N ALA A 43 -2.52 43.18 -4.68
CA ALA A 43 -1.50 42.13 -4.65
C ALA A 43 -1.66 41.11 -3.50
N GLY A 44 -2.14 41.51 -2.32
CA GLY A 44 -2.37 40.59 -1.20
C GLY A 44 -3.48 39.59 -1.47
N ALA A 45 -4.58 40.04 -2.09
CA ALA A 45 -5.68 39.17 -2.50
C ALA A 45 -5.24 38.20 -3.62
N ALA A 46 -4.45 38.69 -4.59
CA ALA A 46 -3.90 37.86 -5.65
C ALA A 46 -2.93 36.79 -5.11
N ALA A 47 -2.08 37.14 -4.14
CA ALA A 47 -1.15 36.21 -3.50
C ALA A 47 -1.89 35.10 -2.73
N LEU A 48 -3.00 35.42 -2.03
CA LEU A 48 -3.86 34.44 -1.37
C LEU A 48 -4.47 33.44 -2.36
N LEU A 49 -5.01 33.94 -3.47
CA LEU A 49 -5.59 33.11 -4.53
C LEU A 49 -4.54 32.19 -5.16
N TRP A 50 -3.34 32.71 -5.44
CA TRP A 50 -2.23 31.91 -5.95
C TRP A 50 -1.74 30.88 -4.94
N ALA A 51 -1.65 31.23 -3.66
CA ALA A 51 -1.29 30.29 -2.60
C ALA A 51 -2.31 29.15 -2.50
N GLY A 52 -3.61 29.46 -2.55
CA GLY A 52 -4.67 28.45 -2.61
C GLY A 52 -4.55 27.54 -3.84
N LYS A 53 -4.31 28.13 -5.02
CA LYS A 53 -4.12 27.38 -6.26
C LYS A 53 -2.88 26.46 -6.23
N LEU A 54 -1.76 26.95 -5.72
CA LEU A 54 -0.53 26.16 -5.54
C LEU A 54 -0.71 25.07 -4.50
N ALA A 55 -1.43 25.32 -3.41
CA ALA A 55 -1.72 24.31 -2.40
C ALA A 55 -2.59 23.17 -2.98
N VAL A 56 -3.64 23.52 -3.73
CA VAL A 56 -4.47 22.53 -4.44
C VAL A 56 -3.63 21.74 -5.45
N LEU A 57 -2.79 22.44 -6.23
CA LEU A 57 -1.92 21.80 -7.21
C LEU A 57 -0.92 20.86 -6.55
N GLY A 58 -0.26 21.28 -5.47
CA GLY A 58 0.69 20.47 -4.72
C GLY A 58 0.02 19.24 -4.09
N LEU A 59 -1.17 19.40 -3.51
CA LEU A 59 -1.94 18.28 -2.97
C LEU A 59 -2.33 17.28 -4.07
N LEU A 60 -2.78 17.77 -5.23
CA LEU A 60 -3.12 16.93 -6.37
C LEU A 60 -1.90 16.15 -6.88
N LEU A 61 -0.76 16.83 -7.04
CA LEU A 61 0.50 16.20 -7.42
C LEU A 61 0.96 15.17 -6.39
N TYR A 62 0.81 15.44 -5.11
CA TYR A 62 1.14 14.50 -4.04
C TYR A 62 0.29 13.22 -4.10
N VAL A 63 -1.04 13.37 -4.26
CA VAL A 63 -1.95 12.22 -4.40
C VAL A 63 -1.63 11.43 -5.67
N ALA A 64 -1.42 12.11 -6.79
CA ALA A 64 -1.05 11.47 -8.06
C ALA A 64 0.28 10.71 -7.95
N PHE A 65 1.28 11.31 -7.30
CA PHE A 65 2.58 10.67 -7.04
C PHE A 65 2.42 9.41 -6.18
N TRP A 66 1.61 9.47 -5.12
CA TRP A 66 1.31 8.30 -4.29
C TRP A 66 0.61 7.19 -5.08
N LEU A 67 -0.39 7.53 -5.90
CA LEU A 67 -1.06 6.56 -6.77
C LEU A 67 -0.08 5.93 -7.76
N ALA A 68 0.84 6.71 -8.33
CA ALA A 68 1.88 6.20 -9.21
C ALA A 68 2.81 5.22 -8.48
N LEU A 69 3.26 5.55 -7.27
CA LEU A 69 4.07 4.64 -6.46
C LEU A 69 3.32 3.34 -6.11
N LEU A 70 2.04 3.43 -5.74
CA LEU A 70 1.21 2.25 -5.48
C LEU A 70 1.02 1.38 -6.73
N LEU A 71 0.85 2.00 -7.90
CA LEU A 71 0.79 1.29 -9.18
C LEU A 71 2.10 0.58 -9.49
N VAL A 72 3.24 1.26 -9.33
CA VAL A 72 4.56 0.64 -9.52
C VAL A 72 4.76 -0.53 -8.55
N ALA A 73 4.39 -0.36 -7.28
CA ALA A 73 4.45 -1.44 -6.29
C ALA A 73 3.55 -2.63 -6.68
N LEU A 74 2.33 -2.36 -7.16
CA LEU A 74 1.41 -3.40 -7.62
C LEU A 74 1.96 -4.16 -8.83
N VAL A 75 2.54 -3.45 -9.81
CA VAL A 75 3.21 -4.07 -10.96
C VAL A 75 4.38 -4.92 -10.48
N PHE A 76 5.19 -4.43 -9.54
CA PHE A 76 6.31 -5.18 -8.99
C PHE A 76 5.86 -6.46 -8.27
N VAL A 77 4.78 -6.39 -7.48
CA VAL A 77 4.16 -7.57 -6.87
C VAL A 77 3.63 -8.53 -7.93
N ALA A 78 2.90 -8.03 -8.93
CA ALA A 78 2.34 -8.84 -10.02
C ALA A 78 3.43 -9.56 -10.83
N GLN A 79 4.56 -8.88 -11.08
CA GLN A 79 5.74 -9.47 -11.74
C GLN A 79 6.47 -10.45 -10.81
N GLY A 80 6.48 -10.21 -9.49
CA GLY A 80 7.04 -11.14 -8.50
C GLY A 80 6.25 -12.45 -8.35
N HIS A 81 5.00 -12.50 -8.81
CA HIS A 81 4.19 -13.73 -8.78
C HIS A 81 4.62 -14.79 -9.81
N ASP A 82 5.45 -14.45 -10.80
CA ASP A 82 5.97 -15.42 -11.78
C ASP A 82 7.11 -16.30 -11.22
N THR A 83 7.44 -16.22 -9.93
CA THR A 83 8.61 -16.96 -9.36
C THR A 83 8.38 -17.67 -8.04
N VAL A 84 7.13 -17.83 -7.61
CA VAL A 84 6.84 -18.68 -6.44
C VAL A 84 5.70 -19.64 -6.75
N GLU A 85 5.83 -20.34 -7.88
CA GLU A 85 5.48 -21.75 -7.85
C GLU A 85 6.42 -22.36 -6.81
N TRP A 86 5.91 -22.55 -5.58
CA TRP A 86 6.54 -23.45 -4.63
C TRP A 86 6.35 -24.84 -5.22
N GLU A 87 7.11 -25.13 -6.27
CA GLU A 87 7.17 -26.45 -6.85
C GLU A 87 7.83 -27.29 -5.76
N PRO A 88 7.06 -28.20 -5.12
CA PRO A 88 7.65 -29.06 -4.11
C PRO A 88 8.82 -29.78 -4.77
N PRO A 89 9.97 -29.91 -4.09
CA PRO A 89 11.16 -30.49 -4.70
C PRO A 89 10.81 -31.83 -5.34
N GLU A 90 11.36 -32.06 -6.54
CA GLU A 90 11.04 -33.26 -7.31
C GLU A 90 11.26 -34.53 -6.46
N PRO A 91 10.39 -35.55 -6.61
CA PRO A 91 10.57 -36.82 -5.93
C PRO A 91 11.95 -37.42 -6.21
N GLU A 92 12.68 -37.79 -5.18
CA GLU A 92 14.05 -38.30 -5.29
C GLU A 92 14.15 -39.76 -4.82
N TRP A 93 15.03 -40.51 -5.48
CA TRP A 93 15.36 -41.89 -5.09
C TRP A 93 16.28 -41.87 -3.88
N ARG A 94 15.78 -42.33 -2.73
CA ARG A 94 16.54 -42.34 -1.47
C ARG A 94 16.16 -43.52 -0.58
N HIS A 95 16.97 -43.78 0.44
CA HIS A 95 16.60 -44.68 1.53
C HIS A 95 15.80 -43.90 2.58
N GLY A 96 14.50 -44.17 2.65
CA GLY A 96 13.62 -43.65 3.70
C GLY A 96 13.14 -44.74 4.64
N HIS A 97 12.12 -44.43 5.45
CA HIS A 97 11.60 -45.35 6.46
C HIS A 97 11.06 -46.67 5.90
N ALA A 98 10.66 -46.71 4.63
CA ALA A 98 10.12 -47.90 3.95
C ALA A 98 11.12 -48.51 2.94
N GLY A 99 12.42 -48.35 3.19
CA GLY A 99 13.49 -48.87 2.31
C GLY A 99 13.83 -47.96 1.13
N PHE A 100 14.53 -48.49 0.13
CA PHE A 100 14.83 -47.76 -1.11
C PHE A 100 13.56 -47.57 -1.94
N GLY A 101 13.34 -46.36 -2.42
CA GLY A 101 12.21 -46.03 -3.27
C GLY A 101 12.20 -44.58 -3.68
N LEU A 102 11.20 -44.21 -4.49
CA LEU A 102 10.94 -42.82 -4.84
C LEU A 102 10.18 -42.15 -3.70
N TYR A 103 10.77 -41.14 -3.08
CA TYR A 103 10.17 -40.39 -1.97
C TYR A 103 9.85 -38.95 -2.39
N THR A 104 8.72 -38.43 -1.92
CA THR A 104 8.48 -36.98 -1.93
C THR A 104 9.32 -36.30 -0.84
N HIS A 105 9.42 -34.97 -0.89
CA HIS A 105 10.13 -34.18 0.11
C HIS A 105 9.65 -34.47 1.55
N ASP A 106 8.33 -34.64 1.73
CA ASP A 106 7.66 -34.96 2.99
C ASP A 106 7.84 -36.43 3.47
N GLU A 107 8.89 -37.12 3.00
CA GLU A 107 9.27 -38.48 3.42
C GLU A 107 8.25 -39.60 3.12
N TYR A 108 7.20 -39.30 2.34
CA TYR A 108 6.27 -40.31 1.83
C TYR A 108 6.83 -41.02 0.59
N ARG A 109 6.81 -42.36 0.61
CA ARG A 109 7.14 -43.20 -0.56
C ARG A 109 5.97 -43.19 -1.53
N ILE A 110 6.23 -42.88 -2.79
CA ILE A 110 5.22 -42.74 -3.86
C ILE A 110 5.28 -43.88 -4.90
N ASP A 111 6.38 -44.63 -4.89
CA ASP A 111 6.61 -45.76 -5.79
C ASP A 111 5.86 -47.03 -5.35
N PRO A 112 5.23 -47.78 -6.28
CA PRO A 112 4.68 -49.11 -6.01
C PRO A 112 5.76 -50.02 -5.41
N HIS A 113 5.57 -50.44 -4.16
CA HIS A 113 6.50 -51.32 -3.48
C HIS A 113 6.56 -52.68 -4.19
N ASP A 114 7.68 -52.97 -4.85
CA ASP A 114 7.99 -54.30 -5.38
C ASP A 114 8.68 -55.13 -4.27
N PRO A 115 8.02 -56.17 -3.74
CA PRO A 115 8.59 -57.00 -2.68
C PRO A 115 9.75 -57.90 -3.16
N SER A 116 10.09 -57.90 -4.46
CA SER A 116 11.20 -58.68 -5.02
C SER A 116 12.57 -57.99 -4.94
N ASP A 117 12.63 -56.72 -4.55
CA ASP A 117 13.88 -55.95 -4.42
C ASP A 117 14.64 -56.22 -3.10
N GLU A 118 14.08 -57.01 -2.18
CA GLU A 118 14.67 -57.31 -0.87
C GLU A 118 15.47 -58.64 -0.83
N THR A 119 15.77 -59.26 -1.98
CA THR A 119 16.47 -60.56 -2.07
C THR A 119 17.94 -60.47 -2.45
#